data_AF-A0A9X2MEH4-F1
#
_entry.id   AF-A0A9X2MEH4-F1
#
_cell.length_a   1.000
_cell.length_b   1.000
_cell.length_c   1.000
_cell.angle_alpha   90.00
_cell.angle_beta   90.00
_cell.angle_gamma   90.00
#
_symmetry.space_group_name_H-M   'P 1'
#
loop_
_entity.id
_entity.type
_entity.pdbx_description
1 polymer ?
#
loop_
_entity_poly.entity_id
_entity_poly.type
_entity_poly.pdbx_seq_one_letter_code
_entity_poly.pdbx_strand_id
1 'polypeptide(L)' 'MNRWNWKIKRMSKNITLRELSKELNCSIGLISKWENNERNMSDDKVEKYKNYIEEK' A
#
# COMPACT_ATOMS: atom_id res chain seq x y z
N MET A 1 6.58 -1.80 -12.53
CA MET A 1 5.47 -2.38 -11.73
C MET A 1 4.48 -1.25 -11.43
N ASN A 2 3.20 -1.38 -11.84
CA ASN A 2 2.19 -0.34 -11.61
C ASN A 2 1.50 -0.52 -10.22
N ARG A 3 0.63 0.41 -9.81
CA ARG A 3 -0.05 0.34 -8.49
C ARG A 3 -0.92 -0.91 -8.34
N TRP A 4 -1.48 -1.41 -9.44
CA TRP A 4 -2.27 -2.63 -9.47
C TRP A 4 -1.45 -3.89 -9.17
N ASN A 5 -0.23 -3.99 -9.71
CA ASN A 5 0.68 -5.09 -9.41
C ASN A 5 1.03 -5.15 -7.91
N TRP A 6 1.17 -3.98 -7.26
CA TRP A 6 1.40 -3.91 -5.83
C TRP A 6 0.20 -4.37 -5.00
N LYS A 7 -1.02 -3.98 -5.39
CA LYS A 7 -2.26 -4.47 -4.77
C LYS A 7 -2.33 -6.00 -4.80
N ILE A 8 -2.00 -6.61 -5.95
CA ILE A 8 -1.98 -8.07 -6.09
C ILE A 8 -0.92 -8.69 -5.17
N LYS A 9 0.31 -8.17 -5.19
CA LYS A 9 1.40 -8.68 -4.36
C LYS A 9 1.08 -8.58 -2.86
N ARG A 10 0.44 -7.48 -2.45
CA ARG A 10 -0.08 -7.32 -1.09
C ARG A 10 -1.09 -8.42 -0.75
N MET A 11 -2.06 -8.66 -1.63
CA MET A 11 -3.11 -9.66 -1.44
C MET A 11 -2.53 -11.09 -1.39
N SER A 12 -1.57 -11.43 -2.25
CA SER A 12 -0.93 -12.75 -2.22
C SER A 12 -0.15 -13.02 -0.94
N LYS A 13 0.31 -11.96 -0.25
CA LYS A 13 0.99 -12.04 1.05
C LYS A 13 0.05 -11.92 2.25
N ASN A 14 -1.28 -11.93 2.02
CA ASN A 14 -2.30 -11.70 3.07
C ASN A 14 -2.08 -10.42 3.89
N ILE A 15 -1.40 -9.41 3.33
CA ILE A 15 -1.19 -8.13 3.99
C ILE A 15 -2.49 -7.33 3.92
N THR A 16 -3.05 -6.98 5.06
CA THR A 16 -4.31 -6.23 5.10
C THR A 16 -4.05 -4.73 4.97
N LEU A 17 -5.01 -3.98 4.43
CA LEU A 17 -4.93 -2.52 4.42
C LEU A 17 -4.90 -1.94 5.84
N ARG A 18 -5.48 -2.64 6.83
CA ARG A 18 -5.42 -2.25 8.24
C ARG A 18 -3.99 -2.35 8.79
N GLU A 19 -3.23 -3.37 8.43
CA GLU A 19 -1.81 -3.47 8.79
C GLU A 19 -1.02 -2.30 8.21
N LEU A 20 -1.12 -2.08 6.90
CA LEU A 20 -0.44 -0.97 6.24
C LEU A 20 -0.86 0.40 6.76
N SER A 21 -2.13 0.57 7.15
CA SER A 21 -2.59 1.84 7.74
C SER A 21 -1.87 2.18 9.04
N LYS A 22 -1.55 1.16 9.85
CA LYS A 22 -0.79 1.31 11.09
C LYS A 22 0.67 1.62 10.79
N GLU A 23 1.28 0.88 9.87
CA GLU A 23 2.68 1.05 9.48
C GLU A 23 2.95 2.43 8.85
N LEU A 24 2.11 2.83 7.90
CA LEU A 24 2.27 4.08 7.16
C LEU A 24 1.72 5.30 7.91
N ASN A 25 1.09 5.09 9.07
CA ASN A 25 0.34 6.09 9.82
C ASN A 25 -0.60 6.92 8.91
N CYS A 26 -1.47 6.21 8.17
CA CYS A 26 -2.41 6.85 7.24
C CYS A 26 -3.73 6.09 7.17
N SER A 27 -4.76 6.69 6.56
CA SER A 27 -6.07 6.03 6.48
C SER A 27 -6.08 4.87 5.47
N ILE A 28 -6.83 3.81 5.79
CA ILE A 28 -7.10 2.69 4.87
C ILE A 28 -7.61 3.19 3.52
N GLY A 29 -8.48 4.21 3.54
CA GLY A 29 -9.04 4.81 2.33
C GLY A 29 -7.98 5.48 1.46
N LEU A 30 -6.94 6.08 2.03
CA LEU A 30 -5.83 6.64 1.24
C LEU A 30 -5.08 5.54 0.50
N ILE A 31 -4.77 4.43 1.17
CA ILE A 31 -4.06 3.29 0.56
C ILE A 31 -4.92 2.66 -0.54
N SER A 32 -6.21 2.41 -0.27
CA SER A 32 -7.11 1.82 -1.25
C SER A 32 -7.26 2.70 -2.51
N LYS A 33 -7.47 4.01 -2.33
CA LYS A 33 -7.55 4.95 -3.46
C LYS A 33 -6.22 5.05 -4.22
N TRP A 34 -5.10 4.97 -3.52
CA TRP A 34 -3.79 4.92 -4.18
C TRP A 34 -3.64 3.67 -5.04
N GLU A 35 -3.95 2.47 -4.50
CA GLU A 35 -3.91 1.20 -5.23
C GLU A 35 -4.79 1.21 -6.49
N ASN A 36 -5.94 1.88 -6.44
CA ASN A 36 -6.87 2.01 -7.57
C ASN A 36 -6.58 3.22 -8.48
N ASN A 37 -5.46 3.91 -8.28
CA ASN A 37 -5.07 5.09 -9.06
C ASN A 37 -6.03 6.30 -8.95
N GLU A 38 -6.85 6.35 -7.91
CA GLU A 38 -7.82 7.42 -7.65
C GLU A 38 -7.22 8.59 -6.85
N ARG A 39 -6.14 8.35 -6.10
CA ARG A 39 -5.49 9.37 -5.27
C ARG A 39 -3.98 9.17 -5.19
N ASN A 40 -3.23 10.26 -5.11
CA ASN A 40 -1.80 10.20 -4.82
C ASN A 40 -1.54 10.11 -3.32
N MET A 41 -0.46 9.41 -2.98
CA MET A 41 0.10 9.32 -1.63
C MET A 41 1.49 9.97 -1.70
N SER A 42 1.97 10.54 -0.59
CA SER A 42 3.32 11.11 -0.53
C SER A 42 4.37 10.04 -0.83
N ASP A 43 5.46 10.41 -1.51
CA ASP A 43 6.49 9.47 -1.96
C ASP A 43 7.09 8.65 -0.81
N ASP A 44 7.37 9.27 0.34
CA ASP A 44 7.83 8.57 1.56
C ASP A 44 6.92 7.42 1.99
N LYS A 45 5.60 7.60 1.88
CA LYS A 45 4.63 6.55 2.26
C LYS A 45 4.56 5.48 1.17
N VAL A 46 4.68 5.87 -0.10
CA VAL A 46 4.75 4.91 -1.20
C VAL A 46 5.96 4.01 -1.05
N GLU A 47 7.11 4.56 -0.67
CA GLU A 47 8.32 3.79 -0.40
C GLU A 47 8.12 2.83 0.77
N LYS A 48 7.63 3.31 1.92
CA LYS A 48 7.31 2.45 3.08
C LYS A 48 6.32 1.33 2.74
N TYR A 49 5.28 1.63 1.98
CA TYR A 49 4.31 0.64 1.51
C TYR A 49 4.97 -0.47 0.69
N LYS A 50 5.87 -0.11 -0.23
CA LYS A 50 6.57 -1.07 -1.08
C LYS A 50 7.53 -1.92 -0.25
N ASN A 51 8.33 -1.29 0.61
CA ASN A 51 9.30 -1.98 1.46
C ASN A 51 8.59 -2.97 2.39
N TYR A 52 7.50 -2.56 3.03
CA TYR A 52 6.69 -3.43 3.88
C TYR A 52 6.15 -4.67 3.14
N ILE A 53 5.75 -4.51 1.88
CA ILE A 53 5.28 -5.64 1.06
C ILE A 53 6.45 -6.53 0.60
N GLU A 54 7.63 -5.98 0.35
CA GLU A 54 8.81 -6.76 -0.05
C GLU A 54 9.34 -7.60 1.11
N GLU A 55 9.47 -7.02 2.30
CA GLU A 55 10.13 -7.62 3.47
C GLU A 55 9.32 -8.72 4.18
N LYS A 56 8.00 -8.79 3.98
CA LYS A 56 7.10 -9.76 4.64
C LYS A 56 6.96 -11.06 3.86
#